data_AF-A0A1M4VLW0-F1
#
_entry.id   AF-A0A1M4VLW0-F1
#
_cell.length_a   1.000
_cell.length_b   1.000
_cell.length_c   1.000
_cell.angle_alpha   90.00
_cell.angle_beta   90.00
_cell.angle_gamma   90.00
#
_symmetry.space_group_name_H-M   'P 1'
#
loop_
_entity.id
_entity.type
_entity.pdbx_description
1 polymer ?
#
loop_
_entity_poly.entity_id
_entity_poly.type
_entity_poly.pdbx_seq_one_letter_code
_entity_poly.pdbx_strand_id
1 'polypeptide(L)'
;MKVTIKNTSKHQLPIYETEQSAGVDLRANLDQSIQLKPLERALIKTGLFIALPPCYEAQVRPRSGLALKKGITVLNSPGTIDADYRGEIGVILVNLSNEVFTIQDGDRIAQLVFAQVEQAKFLEVETLNETTRGHGGFGSTGIN
;
A
#
# COMPACT_ATOMS: atom_id res chain seq x y z
N MET A 1 -4.41 9.65 -16.13
CA MET A 1 -4.21 8.18 -16.23
C MET A 1 -5.58 7.50 -16.28
N LYS A 2 -5.75 6.40 -17.01
CA LYS A 2 -6.93 5.52 -16.93
C LYS A 2 -6.48 4.15 -16.42
N VAL A 3 -7.18 3.57 -15.45
CA VAL A 3 -6.92 2.23 -14.91
C VAL A 3 -8.12 1.36 -15.22
N THR A 4 -7.87 0.19 -15.79
CA THR A 4 -8.94 -0.81 -15.96
C THR A 4 -9.08 -1.58 -14.65
N ILE A 5 -10.30 -1.72 -14.15
CA ILE A 5 -10.59 -2.41 -12.88
C ILE A 5 -11.70 -3.44 -13.09
N LYS A 6 -11.48 -4.64 -12.56
CA LYS A 6 -12.51 -5.68 -12.40
C LYS A 6 -12.82 -5.79 -10.92
N ASN A 7 -14.09 -5.69 -10.57
CA ASN A 7 -14.58 -5.81 -9.20
C ASN A 7 -15.45 -7.06 -9.06
N THR A 8 -15.02 -8.00 -8.23
CA THR A 8 -15.80 -9.18 -7.84
C THR A 8 -16.18 -9.17 -6.36
N SER A 9 -15.95 -8.04 -5.68
CA SER A 9 -16.32 -7.85 -4.29
C SER A 9 -17.81 -7.56 -4.12
N LYS A 10 -18.27 -7.60 -2.87
CA LYS A 10 -19.62 -7.20 -2.47
C LYS A 10 -19.79 -5.67 -2.38
N HIS A 11 -18.71 -4.92 -2.60
CA HIS A 11 -18.63 -3.48 -2.33
C HIS A 11 -18.52 -2.66 -3.62
N GLN A 12 -18.94 -1.39 -3.55
CA GLN A 12 -18.79 -0.45 -4.67
C GLN A 12 -17.31 -0.22 -5.02
N LEU A 13 -17.07 0.25 -6.25
CA LEU A 13 -15.73 0.65 -6.66
C LEU A 13 -15.18 1.75 -5.74
N PRO A 14 -13.87 1.73 -5.44
CA PRO A 14 -13.23 2.81 -4.70
C PRO A 14 -13.40 4.15 -5.42
N ILE A 15 -13.60 5.20 -4.63
CA ILE A 15 -13.66 6.58 -5.09
C ILE A 15 -12.61 7.41 -4.37
N TYR A 16 -12.25 8.55 -4.97
CA TYR A 16 -11.52 9.58 -4.26
C TYR A 16 -12.51 10.29 -3.33
N GLU A 17 -12.24 10.27 -2.02
CA GLU A 17 -13.16 10.81 -1.01
C GLU A 17 -13.27 12.35 -1.10
N THR A 18 -12.22 13.02 -1.60
CA THR A 18 -12.21 14.45 -1.91
C THR A 18 -11.53 14.71 -3.24
N GLU A 19 -11.76 15.88 -3.83
CA GLU A 19 -11.20 16.29 -5.13
C GLU A 19 -9.66 16.22 -5.19
N GLN A 20 -8.99 16.47 -4.07
CA GLN A 20 -7.52 16.49 -3.97
C GLN A 20 -6.96 15.26 -3.25
N SER A 21 -7.77 14.22 -3.03
CA SER A 21 -7.28 12.99 -2.41
C SER A 21 -6.24 12.31 -3.30
N ALA A 22 -5.10 11.94 -2.73
CA ALA A 22 -4.02 11.27 -3.47
C ALA A 22 -4.33 9.80 -3.80
N GLY A 23 -5.20 9.17 -3.01
CA GLY A 23 -5.55 7.76 -3.15
C GLY A 23 -7.03 7.48 -2.90
N VAL A 24 -7.41 6.23 -3.19
CA VAL A 24 -8.75 5.71 -2.99
C VAL A 24 -8.74 4.65 -1.87
N ASP A 25 -9.78 4.63 -1.04
CA ASP A 25 -9.84 3.67 0.07
C ASP A 25 -10.13 2.24 -0.44
N LEU A 26 -9.36 1.27 0.02
CA LEU A 26 -9.57 -0.16 -0.22
C LEU A 26 -10.42 -0.76 0.89
N ARG A 27 -11.45 -1.52 0.52
CA ARG A 27 -12.33 -2.21 1.46
C ARG A 27 -11.96 -3.68 1.61
N ALA A 28 -12.12 -4.22 2.81
CA ALA A 28 -12.06 -5.65 3.05
C ALA A 28 -13.27 -6.33 2.38
N ASN A 29 -13.04 -7.40 1.63
CA ASN A 29 -14.08 -8.24 1.04
C ASN A 29 -14.01 -9.62 1.71
N LEU A 30 -14.85 -9.84 2.71
CA LEU A 30 -14.78 -10.99 3.62
C LEU A 30 -16.14 -11.71 3.72
N ASP A 31 -16.09 -13.01 3.96
CA ASP A 31 -17.28 -13.79 4.33
C ASP A 31 -17.50 -13.82 5.85
N GLN A 32 -16.40 -13.72 6.61
CA GLN A 32 -16.40 -13.67 8.07
C GLN A 32 -15.37 -12.65 8.56
N SER A 33 -15.63 -12.04 9.71
CA SER A 33 -14.69 -11.10 10.33
C SER A 33 -13.37 -11.78 10.67
N ILE A 34 -12.26 -11.06 10.54
CA ILE A 34 -10.92 -11.54 10.91
C ILE A 34 -10.46 -10.79 12.15
N GLN A 35 -10.01 -11.53 13.16
CA GLN A 35 -9.34 -10.95 14.33
C GLN A 35 -7.83 -10.98 14.13
N LEU A 36 -7.18 -9.85 14.39
CA LEU A 36 -5.73 -9.73 14.49
C LEU A 36 -5.37 -9.45 15.94
N LYS A 37 -4.75 -10.41 16.62
CA LYS A 37 -4.14 -10.18 17.93
C LYS A 37 -2.88 -9.33 17.80
N PRO A 38 -2.35 -8.78 18.91
CA PRO A 38 -1.04 -8.13 18.91
C PRO A 38 0.02 -8.96 18.18
N LEU A 39 0.74 -8.32 17.26
CA LEU A 39 1.80 -8.87 16.41
C LEU A 39 1.36 -9.92 15.37
N GLU A 40 0.06 -10.20 15.26
CA GLU A 40 -0.46 -11.02 14.17
C GLU A 40 -0.58 -10.22 12.86
N ARG A 41 -0.59 -10.95 11.75
CA ARG A 41 -0.75 -10.42 10.40
C ARG A 41 -1.66 -11.31 9.57
N ALA A 42 -2.39 -10.69 8.65
CA ALA A 42 -3.24 -11.43 7.70
C ALA A 42 -3.24 -10.74 6.33
N LEU A 43 -3.38 -11.55 5.29
CA LEU A 43 -3.70 -11.07 3.95
C LEU A 43 -5.21 -10.84 3.85
N ILE A 44 -5.62 -9.59 3.68
CA ILE A 44 -7.02 -9.21 3.53
C ILE A 44 -7.33 -9.00 2.05
N LYS A 45 -8.29 -9.77 1.54
CA LYS A 45 -8.74 -9.72 0.15
C LYS A 45 -9.66 -8.52 -0.08
N THR A 46 -9.60 -7.95 -1.28
CA THR A 46 -10.39 -6.75 -1.65
C THR A 46 -11.44 -7.05 -2.71
N GLY A 47 -11.34 -8.19 -3.42
CA GLY A 47 -12.14 -8.50 -4.60
C GLY A 47 -11.86 -7.59 -5.80
N LEU A 48 -10.78 -6.80 -5.77
CA LEU A 48 -10.39 -5.88 -6.83
C LEU A 48 -9.20 -6.44 -7.61
N PHE A 49 -9.25 -6.25 -8.92
CA PHE A 49 -8.20 -6.62 -9.87
C PHE A 49 -7.99 -5.42 -10.79
N ILE A 50 -6.75 -5.04 -11.06
CA ILE A 50 -6.46 -3.87 -11.89
C ILE A 50 -5.51 -4.22 -13.04
N ALA A 51 -5.56 -3.38 -14.08
CA ALA A 51 -4.54 -3.31 -15.11
C ALA A 51 -4.07 -1.86 -15.22
N LEU A 52 -2.79 -1.65 -14.95
CA LEU A 52 -2.15 -0.33 -15.07
C LEU A 52 -1.51 -0.20 -16.45
N PRO A 53 -1.39 1.04 -16.97
CA PRO A 53 -0.51 1.30 -18.09
C PRO A 53 0.96 1.04 -17.71
N PRO A 54 1.85 0.74 -18.68
CA PRO A 54 3.28 0.70 -18.45
C PRO A 54 3.81 1.98 -17.81
N CYS A 55 4.93 1.87 -17.07
CA CYS A 55 5.56 2.98 -16.32
C CYS A 55 4.71 3.55 -15.17
N TYR A 56 3.73 2.78 -14.68
CA TYR A 56 3.00 3.10 -13.45
C TYR A 56 3.02 1.91 -12.49
N GLU A 57 2.99 2.22 -11.20
CA GLU A 57 2.66 1.27 -10.14
C GLU A 57 1.45 1.76 -9.35
N ALA A 58 0.82 0.85 -8.62
CA ALA A 58 -0.10 1.23 -7.56
C ALA A 58 0.49 0.83 -6.20
N GLN A 59 0.32 1.68 -5.21
CA GLN A 59 0.91 1.55 -3.89
C GLN A 59 -0.19 1.40 -2.84
N VAL A 60 -0.22 0.25 -2.18
CA VAL A 60 -1.07 0.01 -1.02
C VAL A 60 -0.42 0.65 0.21
N ARG A 61 -1.05 1.69 0.75
CA ARG A 61 -0.55 2.47 1.89
C ARG A 61 -1.50 2.38 3.10
N PRO A 62 -0.98 2.51 4.33
CA PRO A 62 -1.82 2.54 5.53
C PRO A 62 -2.68 3.80 5.57
N ARG A 63 -3.81 3.71 6.28
CA ARG A 63 -4.68 4.86 6.61
C ARG A 63 -4.22 5.43 7.95
N SER A 64 -3.96 6.73 8.01
CA SER A 64 -3.42 7.38 9.21
C SER A 64 -4.28 7.17 10.46
N GLY A 65 -5.61 7.17 10.31
CA GLY A 65 -6.54 6.91 11.42
C GLY A 65 -6.40 5.51 12.02
N LEU A 66 -6.20 4.48 11.19
CA LEU A 66 -5.98 3.11 11.66
C LEU A 66 -4.60 2.95 12.31
N ALA A 67 -3.58 3.56 11.72
CA ALA A 67 -2.22 3.52 12.25
C ALA A 67 -2.14 4.17 13.64
N LEU A 68 -2.64 5.40 13.79
CA LEU A 68 -2.55 6.15 15.04
C LEU A 68 -3.49 5.62 16.12
N LYS A 69 -4.76 5.33 15.78
CA LYS A 69 -5.79 5.02 16.79
C LYS A 69 -5.89 3.53 17.13
N LYS A 70 -5.43 2.64 16.25
CA LYS A 70 -5.60 1.19 16.37
C LYS A 70 -4.29 0.41 16.23
N GLY A 71 -3.16 1.08 15.95
CA GLY A 71 -1.88 0.43 15.71
C GLY A 71 -1.88 -0.51 14.50
N ILE A 72 -2.79 -0.31 13.54
CA ILE A 72 -2.91 -1.15 12.35
C ILE A 72 -2.19 -0.50 11.19
N THR A 73 -1.28 -1.23 10.57
CA THR A 73 -0.56 -0.78 9.38
C THR A 73 -0.49 -1.86 8.31
N VAL A 74 -0.08 -1.47 7.12
CA VAL A 74 0.24 -2.38 6.02
C VAL A 74 1.69 -2.81 6.20
N LEU A 75 1.91 -4.10 6.42
CA LEU A 75 3.22 -4.65 6.81
C LEU A 75 4.30 -4.37 5.77
N ASN A 76 3.96 -4.50 4.49
CA ASN A 76 4.86 -4.25 3.37
C ASN A 76 4.72 -2.82 2.82
N SER A 77 4.30 -1.85 3.63
CA SER A 77 4.03 -0.48 3.14
C SER A 77 5.30 0.23 2.65
N PRO A 78 5.24 0.95 1.51
CA PRO A 78 4.16 0.89 0.53
C PRO A 78 4.16 -0.45 -0.21
N GLY A 79 3.01 -1.13 -0.28
CA GLY A 79 2.88 -2.39 -1.01
C GLY A 79 2.78 -2.13 -2.51
N THR A 80 3.75 -2.59 -3.29
CA THR A 80 3.80 -2.39 -4.74
C THR A 80 2.87 -3.35 -5.50
N ILE A 81 2.10 -2.79 -6.43
CA ILE A 81 1.31 -3.51 -7.43
C ILE A 81 1.87 -3.15 -8.81
N ASP A 82 2.49 -4.12 -9.46
CA ASP A 82 3.13 -3.97 -10.78
C ASP A 82 2.11 -3.78 -11.92
N ALA A 83 2.56 -3.15 -13.01
CA ALA A 83 1.68 -2.84 -14.13
C ALA A 83 1.12 -4.06 -14.87
N ASP A 84 1.86 -5.18 -14.85
CA ASP A 84 1.50 -6.45 -15.47
C ASP A 84 0.79 -7.41 -14.51
N TYR A 85 0.66 -7.05 -13.22
CA TYR A 85 -0.09 -7.86 -12.27
C TYR A 85 -1.59 -7.86 -12.60
N ARG A 86 -2.19 -9.05 -12.68
CA ARG A 86 -3.64 -9.25 -12.93
C ARG A 86 -4.31 -10.08 -11.84
N GLY A 87 -3.58 -10.38 -10.77
CA GLY A 87 -4.14 -11.05 -9.61
C GLY A 87 -4.99 -10.11 -8.77
N GLU A 88 -5.59 -10.67 -7.73
CA GLU A 88 -6.38 -9.89 -6.79
C GLU A 88 -5.47 -8.99 -5.94
N ILE A 89 -5.87 -7.74 -5.73
CA ILE A 89 -5.23 -6.84 -4.78
C ILE A 89 -5.50 -7.36 -3.36
N GLY A 90 -4.44 -7.65 -2.64
CA GLY A 90 -4.48 -8.01 -1.23
C GLY A 90 -3.77 -6.99 -0.36
N VAL A 91 -4.26 -6.80 0.86
CA VAL A 91 -3.68 -5.90 1.85
C VAL A 91 -3.10 -6.73 2.99
N ILE A 92 -1.78 -6.70 3.17
CA ILE A 92 -1.13 -7.43 4.28
C ILE A 92 -1.19 -6.52 5.52
N LEU A 93 -2.22 -6.70 6.35
CA LEU A 93 -2.35 -5.96 7.59
C LEU A 93 -1.55 -6.64 8.71
N VAL A 94 -0.94 -5.82 9.56
CA VAL A 94 -0.31 -6.23 10.83
C VAL A 94 -0.86 -5.37 11.97
N ASN A 95 -1.07 -6.01 13.12
CA ASN A 95 -1.45 -5.31 14.34
C ASN A 95 -0.22 -5.07 15.23
N LEU A 96 0.17 -3.80 15.37
CA LEU A 96 1.29 -3.36 16.21
C LEU A 96 0.83 -2.77 17.55
N SER A 97 -0.47 -2.85 17.85
CA SER A 97 -1.02 -2.46 19.14
C SER A 97 -1.01 -3.61 20.14
N ASN A 98 -1.41 -3.31 21.38
CA ASN A 98 -1.61 -4.29 22.46
C ASN A 98 -3.06 -4.77 22.57
N GLU A 99 -3.95 -4.35 21.67
CA GLU A 99 -5.37 -4.71 21.67
C GLU A 99 -5.69 -5.61 20.48
N VAL A 100 -6.70 -6.49 20.61
CA VAL A 100 -7.20 -7.26 19.45
C VAL A 100 -7.97 -6.31 18.53
N PHE A 101 -7.64 -6.34 17.24
CA PHE A 101 -8.37 -5.60 16.21
C PHE A 101 -9.22 -6.56 15.38
N THR A 102 -10.51 -6.25 15.23
CA THR A 102 -11.42 -7.03 14.39
C THR A 102 -11.68 -6.28 13.10
N ILE A 103 -11.37 -6.91 11.97
CA ILE A 103 -11.66 -6.42 10.62
C ILE A 103 -13.02 -6.98 10.21
N GLN A 104 -13.95 -6.09 9.89
CA GLN A 104 -15.27 -6.44 9.37
C GLN A 104 -15.27 -6.39 7.84
N ASP A 105 -16.22 -7.10 7.22
CA ASP A 105 -16.47 -6.93 5.78
C ASP A 105 -16.87 -5.48 5.48
N GLY A 106 -16.32 -4.92 4.40
CA GLY A 106 -16.57 -3.54 3.98
C GLY A 106 -15.75 -2.47 4.70
N ASP A 107 -14.98 -2.82 5.73
CA ASP A 107 -14.10 -1.87 6.41
C ASP A 107 -13.06 -1.29 5.45
N ARG A 108 -12.83 0.02 5.54
CA ARG A 108 -11.78 0.72 4.78
C ARG A 108 -10.43 0.49 5.47
N ILE A 109 -9.64 -0.44 4.95
CA ILE A 109 -8.46 -1.01 5.62
C ILE A 109 -7.13 -0.42 5.16
N ALA A 110 -7.06 0.09 3.93
CA ALA A 110 -5.87 0.68 3.33
C ALA A 110 -6.30 1.72 2.29
N GLN A 111 -5.34 2.39 1.68
CA GLN A 111 -5.57 3.27 0.53
C GLN A 111 -4.63 2.91 -0.62
N LEU A 112 -5.10 3.07 -1.85
CA LEU A 112 -4.33 2.83 -3.06
C LEU A 112 -3.94 4.17 -3.70
N VAL A 113 -2.64 4.40 -3.89
CA VAL A 113 -2.09 5.59 -4.57
C VAL A 113 -1.41 5.14 -5.86
N PHE A 114 -1.61 5.85 -6.96
CA PHE A 114 -0.96 5.54 -8.24
C PHE A 114 0.24 6.45 -8.45
N ALA A 115 1.37 5.88 -8.87
CA ALA A 115 2.61 6.61 -9.07
C ALA A 115 3.24 6.25 -10.42
N GLN A 116 3.83 7.23 -11.08
CA GLN A 116 4.68 6.98 -12.24
C GLN A 116 6.03 6.44 -11.77
N VAL A 117 6.57 5.47 -12.50
CA VAL A 117 7.87 4.84 -12.23
C VAL A 117 8.70 4.77 -13.50
N GLU A 118 10.02 4.80 -13.34
CA GLU A 118 10.98 4.63 -14.42
C GLU A 118 11.68 3.28 -14.28
N GLN A 119 11.85 2.56 -15.39
CA GLN A 119 12.68 1.35 -15.42
C GLN A 119 14.13 1.75 -15.70
N ALA A 120 14.97 1.71 -14.67
CA ALA A 120 16.38 2.04 -14.79
C ALA A 120 17.13 1.01 -15.67
N LYS A 121 18.03 1.50 -16.51
CA LYS A 121 19.08 0.68 -17.14
C LYS A 121 20.36 0.88 -16.35
N PHE A 122 20.85 -0.18 -15.71
CA PHE A 122 22.10 -0.11 -14.95
C PHE A 122 23.30 -0.03 -15.90
N LEU A 123 24.23 0.88 -15.59
CA LEU A 123 25.54 1.00 -16.23
C LEU A 123 26.60 0.74 -15.15
N GLU A 124 27.32 -0.36 -15.27
CA GLU A 124 28.38 -0.75 -14.34
C GLU A 124 29.66 0.06 -14.61
N VAL A 125 30.28 0.60 -13.55
CA VAL A 125 31.48 1.45 -13.61
C VAL A 125 32.40 1.14 -12.42
N GLU A 126 33.70 1.42 -12.55
CA GLU A 126 34.68 1.19 -11.47
C GLU A 126 34.57 2.24 -10.35
N THR A 127 34.19 3.48 -10.68
CA THR A 127 34.08 4.60 -9.72
C THR A 127 32.86 5.48 -10.00
N LEU A 128 32.30 6.06 -8.93
CA LEU A 128 31.24 7.07 -9.00
C LEU A 128 31.84 8.47 -8.82
N ASN A 129 31.14 9.49 -9.34
CA ASN A 129 31.52 10.88 -9.11
C ASN A 129 31.28 11.30 -7.65
N GLU A 130 32.12 12.20 -7.14
CA GLU A 130 31.97 12.73 -5.79
C GLU A 130 30.77 13.68 -5.69
N THR A 131 30.13 13.71 -4.52
CA THR A 131 29.05 14.64 -4.19
C THR A 131 29.24 15.16 -2.76
N THR A 132 28.62 16.30 -2.43
CA THR A 132 28.67 16.87 -1.07
C THR A 132 28.16 15.89 0.00
N ARG A 133 27.21 15.00 -0.34
CA ARG A 133 26.71 13.98 0.60
C ARG A 133 27.68 12.80 0.74
N GLY A 134 28.39 12.43 -0.34
CA GLY A 134 29.33 11.31 -0.35
C GLY A 134 28.75 10.04 0.27
N HIS A 135 29.47 9.46 1.23
CA HIS A 135 29.06 8.25 1.97
C HIS A 135 28.13 8.51 3.18
N GLY A 136 27.63 9.74 3.36
CA GLY A 136 26.74 10.08 4.48
C GLY A 136 25.34 9.48 4.36
N GLY A 137 24.96 8.62 5.31
CA GLY A 137 23.64 8.00 5.44
C GLY A 137 23.23 7.77 6.91
N PHE A 138 22.03 7.24 7.15
CA PHE A 138 21.53 6.84 8.49
C PHE A 138 21.62 7.92 9.59
N GLY A 139 21.08 9.12 9.34
CA GLY A 139 21.13 10.21 10.31
C GLY A 139 22.43 11.02 10.28
N SER A 140 23.20 10.94 9.19
CA SER A 140 24.43 11.70 8.98
C SER A 140 24.27 13.23 9.02
N THR A 141 23.03 13.74 9.03
CA THR A 141 22.70 15.17 9.15
C THR A 141 22.18 15.57 10.53
N GLY A 142 22.13 14.65 11.50
CA GLY A 142 21.64 14.89 12.87
C GLY A 142 20.57 13.89 13.32
N ILE A 143 20.27 13.92 14.62
CA ILE A 143 19.37 12.99 15.34
C ILE A 143 18.00 13.64 15.65
N ASN A 144 17.83 14.94 15.36
CA ASN A 144 16.67 15.72 15.81
C ASN A 144 15.47 15.62 14.87
#